data_AF-A0A943FKW9-F1
#
_entry.id   AF-A0A943FKW9-F1
#
_cell.length_a   1.000
_cell.length_b   1.000
_cell.length_c   1.000
_cell.angle_alpha   90.00
_cell.angle_beta   90.00
_cell.angle_gamma   90.00
#
_symmetry.space_group_name_H-M   'P 1'
#
loop_
_entity.id
_entity.type
_entity.pdbx_description
1 polymer ?
#
loop_
_entity_poly.entity_id
_entity_poly.type
_entity_poly.pdbx_seq_one_letter_code
_entity_poly.pdbx_strand_id
1 'polypeptide(L)'
;MSFYRDLQLDTAVLKERIRSGAASRQQVYYGTVLTAKAVLTLLFCTGFIVLYSVLFGAENSAAGVAVLLCVLAFQNADFGVSLGDSLKLLVFYFAVIAFLPAAAHLFGPAVGLAMNLAGIFSLYLVGCARVELFNHSTLVLGYLLLYGYEVSGELYLARLMALAVGCVLTCLIFYHKHRRMENAGSIADLLRGFTLKDAQAQWKLQSALAISIAVFVGELLALPRPMWAGIAAMSVLVPYAQQIRARAHQRVVGTVVGIGLFFALCFLLPEHLYAIIGTLGGLCLGFCTKYGEKVPFNTCGGLCAAVGTYGFGAALALRFVQNLFGVLCAVAVSLAVGRLCRKLCPAHR
;
A
#
# COMPACT_ATOMS: atom_id res chain seq x y z
N MET A 1 -30.49 3.58 15.92
CA MET A 1 -29.16 3.20 15.41
C MET A 1 -29.39 2.41 14.12
N SER A 2 -28.79 2.81 13.01
CA SER A 2 -28.84 1.98 11.79
C SER A 2 -27.54 1.19 11.74
N PHE A 3 -27.63 -0.14 11.83
CA PHE A 3 -26.48 -1.04 11.81
C PHE A 3 -25.58 -0.77 10.60
N TYR A 4 -26.18 -0.50 9.44
CA TYR A 4 -25.46 -0.14 8.21
C TYR A 4 -24.63 1.13 8.37
N ARG A 5 -25.17 2.17 9.01
CA ARG A 5 -24.45 3.43 9.25
C ARG A 5 -23.28 3.21 10.21
N ASP A 6 -23.47 2.39 11.24
CA ASP A 6 -22.41 2.09 12.21
C ASP A 6 -21.31 1.21 11.59
N LEU A 7 -21.63 0.36 10.61
CA LEU A 7 -20.66 -0.43 9.84
C LEU A 7 -19.67 0.44 9.04
N GLN A 8 -20.11 1.63 8.63
CA GLN A 8 -19.30 2.60 7.90
C GLN A 8 -18.30 3.36 8.80
N LEU A 9 -18.47 3.32 10.13
CA LEU A 9 -17.55 3.99 11.06
C LEU A 9 -16.15 3.36 11.05
N ASP A 10 -15.12 4.17 11.26
CA ASP A 10 -13.75 3.67 11.37
C ASP A 10 -13.57 2.72 12.56
N THR A 11 -12.65 1.77 12.40
CA THR A 11 -12.29 0.79 13.44
C THR A 11 -11.88 1.48 14.75
N ALA A 12 -11.20 2.63 14.67
CA ALA A 12 -10.81 3.40 15.84
C ALA A 12 -12.02 3.94 16.61
N VAL A 13 -12.99 4.52 15.90
CA VAL A 13 -14.23 5.05 16.47
C VAL A 13 -15.06 3.93 17.09
N LEU A 14 -15.18 2.78 16.41
CA LEU A 14 -15.88 1.62 16.96
C LEU A 14 -15.23 1.13 18.26
N LYS A 15 -13.90 1.01 18.30
CA LYS A 15 -13.18 0.63 19.52
C LYS A 15 -13.34 1.64 20.66
N GLU A 16 -13.35 2.92 20.33
CA GLU A 16 -13.59 3.97 21.33
C GLU A 16 -14.99 3.84 21.92
N ARG A 17 -16.02 3.64 21.09
CA ARG A 17 -17.41 3.41 21.54
C ARG A 17 -17.58 2.13 22.35
N ILE A 18 -16.82 1.08 22.06
CA ILE A 18 -16.78 -0.14 22.89
C ILE A 18 -16.21 0.17 24.27
N ARG A 19 -15.13 0.96 24.35
CA ARG A 19 -14.48 1.30 25.63
C ARG A 19 -15.29 2.28 26.47
N SER A 20 -15.96 3.24 25.85
CA SER A 20 -16.75 4.26 26.54
C SER A 20 -18.19 3.84 26.84
N GLY A 21 -18.65 2.71 26.30
CA GLY A 21 -20.00 2.20 26.52
C GLY A 21 -20.23 1.82 27.99
N ALA A 22 -21.14 2.54 28.66
CA ALA A 22 -21.49 2.33 30.06
C ALA A 22 -22.30 1.04 30.31
N ALA A 23 -23.05 0.57 29.31
CA ALA A 23 -23.89 -0.63 29.40
C ALA A 23 -23.29 -1.79 28.59
N SER A 24 -23.25 -3.00 29.18
CA SER A 24 -22.78 -4.23 28.53
C SER A 24 -23.42 -4.46 27.14
N ARG A 25 -24.71 -4.14 27.00
CA ARG A 25 -25.44 -4.24 25.72
C ARG A 25 -24.85 -3.37 24.60
N GLN A 26 -24.37 -2.16 24.91
CA GLN A 26 -23.75 -1.28 23.91
C GLN A 26 -22.37 -1.79 23.49
N GLN A 27 -21.60 -2.31 24.44
CA GLN A 27 -20.28 -2.90 24.18
C GLN A 27 -20.42 -4.12 23.26
N VAL A 28 -21.39 -5.01 23.53
CA VAL A 28 -21.70 -6.17 22.69
C VAL A 28 -22.16 -5.73 21.30
N TYR A 29 -23.01 -4.72 21.18
CA TYR A 29 -23.46 -4.21 19.88
C TYR A 29 -22.29 -3.70 19.04
N TYR A 30 -21.46 -2.78 19.54
CA TYR A 30 -20.34 -2.24 18.77
C TYR A 30 -19.25 -3.28 18.51
N GLY A 31 -19.05 -4.24 19.42
CA GLY A 31 -18.20 -5.41 19.18
C GLY A 31 -18.71 -6.28 18.02
N THR A 32 -20.03 -6.46 17.93
CA THR A 32 -20.67 -7.18 16.82
C THR A 32 -20.51 -6.41 15.50
N VAL A 33 -20.73 -5.10 15.51
CA VAL A 33 -20.53 -4.24 14.33
C VAL A 33 -19.08 -4.31 13.84
N LEU A 34 -18.11 -4.24 14.76
CA LEU A 34 -16.69 -4.32 14.42
C LEU A 34 -16.33 -5.69 13.81
N THR A 35 -16.82 -6.77 14.41
CA THR A 35 -16.57 -8.14 13.91
C THR A 35 -17.21 -8.34 12.54
N ALA A 36 -18.47 -7.92 12.37
CA ALA A 36 -19.17 -7.98 11.09
C ALA A 36 -18.42 -7.17 10.01
N LYS A 37 -17.95 -5.96 10.34
CA LYS A 37 -17.14 -5.14 9.43
C LYS A 37 -15.88 -5.89 8.98
N ALA A 38 -15.15 -6.50 9.91
CA ALA A 38 -13.92 -7.22 9.60
C ALA A 38 -14.18 -8.44 8.71
N VAL A 39 -15.20 -9.25 9.03
CA VAL A 39 -15.59 -10.44 8.25
C VAL A 39 -16.07 -10.05 6.86
N LEU A 40 -16.97 -9.07 6.74
CA LEU A 40 -17.50 -8.62 5.44
C LEU A 40 -16.40 -8.04 4.57
N THR A 41 -15.46 -7.28 5.15
CA THR A 41 -14.32 -6.75 4.40
C THR A 41 -13.43 -7.87 3.88
N LEU A 42 -13.14 -8.87 4.72
CA LEU A 42 -12.34 -10.02 4.32
C LEU A 42 -13.01 -10.81 3.19
N LEU A 43 -14.29 -11.16 3.34
CA LEU A 43 -15.05 -11.89 2.32
C LEU A 43 -15.12 -11.13 1.00
N PHE A 44 -15.35 -9.81 1.06
CA PHE A 44 -15.33 -8.96 -0.12
C PHE A 44 -13.95 -8.97 -0.81
N CYS A 45 -12.87 -8.73 -0.06
CA CYS A 45 -11.52 -8.73 -0.59
C CYS A 45 -11.17 -10.08 -1.23
N THR A 46 -11.40 -11.19 -0.53
CA THR A 46 -11.13 -12.54 -1.05
C THR A 46 -11.95 -12.83 -2.28
N GLY A 47 -13.26 -12.57 -2.25
CA GLY A 47 -14.15 -12.78 -3.40
C GLY A 47 -13.74 -11.95 -4.61
N PHE A 48 -13.33 -10.69 -4.40
CA PHE A 48 -12.87 -9.82 -5.48
C PHE A 48 -11.58 -10.34 -6.15
N ILE A 49 -10.60 -10.78 -5.35
CA ILE A 49 -9.35 -11.33 -5.90
C ILE A 49 -9.58 -12.66 -6.61
N VAL A 50 -10.43 -13.54 -6.06
CA VAL A 50 -10.81 -14.80 -6.71
C VAL A 50 -11.49 -14.51 -8.04
N LEU A 51 -12.45 -13.58 -8.09
CA LEU A 51 -13.12 -13.19 -9.31
C LEU A 51 -12.13 -12.66 -10.36
N TYR A 52 -11.23 -11.76 -9.98
CA TYR A 52 -10.19 -11.25 -10.88
C TYR A 52 -9.27 -12.36 -11.40
N SER A 53 -8.91 -13.31 -10.55
CA SER A 53 -8.06 -14.44 -10.91
C SER A 53 -8.75 -15.39 -11.90
N VAL A 54 -10.06 -15.61 -11.75
CA VAL A 54 -10.87 -16.40 -12.69
C VAL A 54 -11.05 -15.68 -14.03
N LEU A 55 -11.25 -14.36 -14.01
CA LEU A 55 -11.50 -13.58 -15.23
C LEU A 55 -10.23 -13.29 -16.05
N PHE A 56 -9.08 -13.08 -15.40
CA PHE A 56 -7.87 -12.58 -16.05
C PHE A 56 -6.62 -13.45 -15.83
N GLY A 57 -6.77 -14.61 -15.18
CA GLY A 57 -5.68 -15.53 -14.83
C GLY A 57 -5.11 -15.31 -13.43
N ALA A 58 -4.66 -16.38 -12.79
CA ALA A 58 -4.12 -16.36 -11.44
C ALA A 58 -2.82 -15.55 -11.33
N GLU A 59 -2.03 -15.50 -12.40
CA GLU A 59 -0.82 -14.68 -12.55
C GLU A 59 -1.13 -13.18 -12.53
N ASN A 60 -2.37 -12.80 -12.82
CA ASN A 60 -2.85 -11.41 -12.79
C ASN A 60 -3.60 -11.05 -11.50
N SER A 61 -3.58 -11.92 -10.49
CA SER A 61 -4.13 -11.63 -9.16
C SER A 61 -3.58 -10.32 -8.55
N ALA A 62 -2.30 -9.99 -8.80
CA ALA A 62 -1.68 -8.74 -8.36
C ALA A 62 -2.37 -7.49 -8.95
N ALA A 63 -2.86 -7.55 -10.19
CA ALA A 63 -3.65 -6.49 -10.80
C ALA A 63 -5.01 -6.36 -10.08
N GLY A 64 -5.65 -7.48 -9.74
CA GLY A 64 -6.84 -7.50 -8.89
C GLY A 64 -6.60 -6.83 -7.53
N VAL A 65 -5.47 -7.07 -6.88
CA VAL A 65 -5.10 -6.40 -5.63
C VAL A 65 -4.93 -4.89 -5.83
N ALA A 66 -4.22 -4.46 -6.88
CA ALA A 66 -4.06 -3.04 -7.18
C ALA A 66 -5.40 -2.32 -7.41
N VAL A 67 -6.32 -2.94 -8.15
CA VAL A 67 -7.67 -2.41 -8.38
C VAL A 67 -8.47 -2.38 -7.07
N LEU A 68 -8.46 -3.46 -6.30
CA LEU A 68 -9.17 -3.57 -5.03
C LEU A 68 -8.74 -2.46 -4.06
N LEU A 69 -7.43 -2.19 -3.96
CA LEU A 69 -6.89 -1.11 -3.13
C LEU A 69 -7.45 0.25 -3.56
N CYS A 70 -7.56 0.52 -4.87
CA CYS A 70 -8.15 1.74 -5.40
C CYS A 70 -9.64 1.84 -5.08
N VAL A 71 -10.40 0.78 -5.32
CA VAL A 71 -11.84 0.71 -5.01
C VAL A 71 -12.08 0.99 -3.52
N LEU A 72 -11.27 0.41 -2.64
CA LEU A 72 -11.39 0.59 -1.20
C LEU A 72 -10.91 1.95 -0.69
N ALA A 73 -9.91 2.57 -1.33
CA ALA A 73 -9.42 3.89 -0.92
C ALA A 73 -10.35 5.00 -1.40
N PHE A 74 -10.69 4.99 -2.69
CA PHE A 74 -11.34 6.11 -3.35
C PHE A 74 -12.85 6.21 -3.14
N GLN A 75 -13.44 5.27 -2.42
CA GLN A 75 -14.80 5.42 -1.90
C GLN A 75 -14.94 6.56 -0.88
N ASN A 76 -13.86 6.88 -0.15
CA ASN A 76 -13.84 7.89 0.90
C ASN A 76 -12.75 8.95 0.71
N ALA A 77 -11.68 8.61 -0.01
CA ALA A 77 -10.60 9.54 -0.31
C ALA A 77 -10.75 10.14 -1.71
N ASP A 78 -10.28 11.36 -1.87
CA ASP A 78 -10.30 12.09 -3.13
C ASP A 78 -8.94 12.77 -3.38
N PHE A 79 -8.80 13.45 -4.51
CA PHE A 79 -7.54 14.06 -4.93
C PHE A 79 -7.42 15.55 -4.59
N GLY A 80 -8.39 16.17 -3.92
CA GLY A 80 -8.35 17.62 -3.63
C GLY A 80 -8.45 18.51 -4.87
N VAL A 81 -8.79 17.94 -6.03
CA VAL A 81 -9.04 18.65 -7.28
C VAL A 81 -10.46 18.37 -7.76
N SER A 82 -10.92 19.15 -8.75
CA SER A 82 -12.27 19.00 -9.33
C SER A 82 -12.56 17.55 -9.75
N LEU A 83 -13.84 17.19 -9.78
CA LEU A 83 -14.26 15.82 -10.12
C LEU A 83 -13.71 15.37 -11.48
N GLY A 84 -13.83 16.21 -12.51
CA GLY A 84 -13.34 15.89 -13.84
C GLY A 84 -11.82 15.67 -13.87
N ASP A 85 -11.08 16.48 -13.12
CA ASP A 85 -9.63 16.33 -12.99
C ASP A 85 -9.23 15.10 -12.17
N SER A 86 -9.96 14.79 -11.09
CA SER A 86 -9.76 13.57 -10.30
C SER A 86 -9.93 12.31 -11.16
N LEU A 87 -10.92 12.29 -12.07
CA LEU A 87 -11.10 11.18 -13.01
C LEU A 87 -9.92 11.07 -14.00
N LYS A 88 -9.40 12.20 -14.51
CA LYS A 88 -8.19 12.18 -15.36
C LYS A 88 -6.97 11.65 -14.59
N LEU A 89 -6.81 12.02 -13.33
CA LEU A 89 -5.72 11.54 -12.46
C LEU A 89 -5.82 10.04 -12.19
N LEU A 90 -7.04 9.49 -12.04
CA LEU A 90 -7.25 8.05 -11.94
C LEU A 90 -6.85 7.33 -13.24
N VAL A 91 -7.29 7.84 -14.40
CA VAL A 91 -6.89 7.28 -15.71
C VAL A 91 -5.37 7.34 -15.88
N PHE A 92 -4.74 8.46 -15.52
CA PHE A 92 -3.30 8.61 -15.52
C PHE A 92 -2.61 7.58 -14.62
N TYR A 93 -3.10 7.39 -13.39
CA TYR A 93 -2.57 6.37 -12.48
C TYR A 93 -2.63 4.97 -13.09
N PHE A 94 -3.79 4.57 -13.64
CA PHE A 94 -3.95 3.25 -14.25
C PHE A 94 -3.02 3.07 -15.46
N ALA A 95 -2.82 4.10 -16.27
CA ALA A 95 -1.84 4.08 -17.36
C ALA A 95 -0.42 3.91 -16.82
N VAL A 96 -0.03 4.65 -15.77
CA VAL A 96 1.30 4.54 -15.16
C VAL A 96 1.55 3.12 -14.68
N ILE A 97 0.65 2.52 -13.89
CA ILE A 97 0.87 1.17 -13.36
C ILE A 97 0.74 0.07 -14.42
N ALA A 98 0.02 0.31 -15.51
CA ALA A 98 -0.08 -0.62 -16.62
C ALA A 98 1.22 -0.73 -17.42
N PHE A 99 1.85 0.41 -17.72
CA PHE A 99 2.96 0.47 -18.68
C PHE A 99 4.34 0.64 -18.03
N LEU A 100 4.50 1.52 -17.03
CA LEU A 100 5.84 1.82 -16.50
C LEU A 100 6.49 0.63 -15.78
N PRO A 101 5.78 -0.18 -14.98
CA PRO A 101 6.39 -1.35 -14.37
C PRO A 101 6.92 -2.35 -15.39
N ALA A 102 6.17 -2.62 -16.46
CA ALA A 102 6.60 -3.52 -17.53
C ALA A 102 7.76 -2.91 -18.32
N ALA A 103 7.69 -1.62 -18.66
CA ALA A 103 8.75 -0.94 -19.39
C ALA A 103 10.06 -0.91 -18.60
N ALA A 104 10.01 -0.74 -17.28
CA ALA A 104 11.19 -0.72 -16.42
C ALA A 104 11.98 -2.04 -16.41
N HIS A 105 11.32 -3.18 -16.71
CA HIS A 105 11.98 -4.48 -16.88
C HIS A 105 12.60 -4.70 -18.26
N LEU A 106 12.16 -3.95 -19.28
CA LEU A 106 12.70 -4.07 -20.64
C LEU A 106 14.13 -3.51 -20.74
N PHE A 107 14.52 -2.67 -19.79
CA PHE A 107 15.83 -2.03 -19.77
C PHE A 107 16.61 -2.47 -18.53
N GLY A 108 17.94 -2.54 -18.64
CA GLY A 108 18.78 -2.96 -17.51
C GLY A 108 18.60 -2.09 -16.25
N PRO A 109 19.13 -2.52 -15.08
CA PRO A 109 18.79 -1.95 -13.78
C PRO A 109 18.93 -0.43 -13.67
N ALA A 110 19.91 0.18 -14.35
CA ALA A 110 20.13 1.62 -14.32
C ALA A 110 18.98 2.42 -14.97
N VAL A 111 18.45 1.93 -16.09
CA VAL A 111 17.29 2.56 -16.76
C VAL A 111 16.00 2.23 -16.01
N GLY A 112 15.89 1.00 -15.50
CA GLY A 112 14.80 0.60 -14.59
C GLY A 112 14.69 1.52 -13.37
N LEU A 113 15.81 1.91 -12.75
CA LEU A 113 15.86 2.89 -11.65
C LEU A 113 15.25 4.24 -12.08
N ALA A 114 15.63 4.76 -13.25
CA ALA A 114 15.12 6.03 -13.75
C ALA A 114 13.60 5.97 -14.02
N MET A 115 13.11 4.88 -14.61
CA MET A 115 11.69 4.67 -14.87
C MET A 115 10.89 4.52 -13.57
N ASN A 116 11.39 3.74 -12.61
CA ASN A 116 10.79 3.60 -11.28
C ASN A 116 10.74 4.93 -10.55
N LEU A 117 11.83 5.72 -10.60
CA LEU A 117 11.87 7.05 -9.99
C LEU A 117 10.83 7.97 -10.61
N ALA A 118 10.75 8.04 -11.94
CA ALA A 118 9.78 8.87 -12.65
C ALA A 118 8.34 8.43 -12.36
N GLY A 119 8.07 7.13 -12.42
CA GLY A 119 6.76 6.54 -12.14
C GLY A 119 6.31 6.83 -10.71
N ILE A 120 7.09 6.40 -9.73
CA ILE A 120 6.76 6.58 -8.31
C ILE A 120 6.64 8.06 -7.95
N PHE A 121 7.55 8.91 -8.44
CA PHE A 121 7.47 10.35 -8.19
C PHE A 121 6.18 10.96 -8.76
N SER A 122 5.77 10.58 -9.97
CA SER A 122 4.50 11.05 -10.55
C SER A 122 3.29 10.65 -9.69
N LEU A 123 3.31 9.44 -9.09
CA LEU A 123 2.26 8.99 -8.19
C LEU A 123 2.24 9.76 -6.87
N TYR A 124 3.41 10.15 -6.35
CA TYR A 124 3.50 11.05 -5.20
C TYR A 124 3.05 12.47 -5.52
N LEU A 125 3.26 12.96 -6.74
CA LEU A 125 2.75 14.28 -7.14
C LEU A 125 1.22 14.29 -7.13
N VAL A 126 0.62 13.30 -7.77
CA VAL A 126 -0.83 13.18 -7.94
C VAL A 126 -1.55 12.73 -6.65
N GLY A 127 -1.01 11.76 -5.94
CA GLY A 127 -1.63 11.13 -4.77
C GLY A 127 -1.41 11.86 -3.43
N CYS A 128 -0.83 13.06 -3.41
CA CYS A 128 -0.48 13.76 -2.18
C CYS A 128 -1.08 15.16 -2.06
N ALA A 129 -2.13 15.53 -2.79
CA ALA A 129 -2.80 16.82 -2.54
C ALA A 129 -3.31 16.93 -1.09
N ARG A 130 -3.92 15.85 -0.60
CA ARG A 130 -4.34 15.66 0.80
C ARG A 130 -3.63 14.46 1.39
N VAL A 131 -2.52 14.73 2.05
CA VAL A 131 -1.59 13.70 2.52
C VAL A 131 -2.19 12.86 3.65
N GLU A 132 -3.14 13.44 4.39
CA GLU A 132 -3.88 12.81 5.50
C GLU A 132 -4.70 11.61 5.03
N LEU A 133 -5.09 11.59 3.75
CA LEU A 133 -5.86 10.50 3.15
C LEU A 133 -5.00 9.31 2.71
N PHE A 134 -3.66 9.44 2.78
CA PHE A 134 -2.70 8.37 2.44
C PHE A 134 -2.83 7.79 1.01
N ASN A 135 -3.43 8.50 0.06
CA ASN A 135 -3.64 8.04 -1.32
C ASN A 135 -2.33 7.58 -1.98
N HIS A 136 -1.24 8.32 -1.81
CA HIS A 136 0.09 7.96 -2.30
C HIS A 136 0.54 6.53 -1.93
N SER A 137 0.26 6.07 -0.72
CA SER A 137 0.63 4.71 -0.30
C SER A 137 -0.19 3.66 -1.07
N THR A 138 -1.46 3.94 -1.36
CA THR A 138 -2.31 3.06 -2.18
C THR A 138 -1.79 2.98 -3.61
N LEU A 139 -1.52 4.13 -4.22
CA LEU A 139 -1.05 4.19 -5.61
C LEU A 139 0.31 3.52 -5.80
N VAL A 140 1.27 3.85 -4.92
CA VAL A 140 2.64 3.30 -5.01
C VAL A 140 2.66 1.82 -4.67
N LEU A 141 1.80 1.33 -3.76
CA LEU A 141 1.66 -0.10 -3.52
C LEU A 141 1.16 -0.84 -4.77
N GLY A 142 0.17 -0.29 -5.49
CA GLY A 142 -0.28 -0.84 -6.77
C GLY A 142 0.83 -0.93 -7.81
N TYR A 143 1.64 0.14 -7.94
CA TYR A 143 2.81 0.15 -8.80
C TYR A 143 3.81 -0.96 -8.44
N LEU A 144 4.21 -1.05 -7.16
CA LEU A 144 5.21 -2.01 -6.70
C LEU A 144 4.75 -3.46 -6.85
N LEU A 145 3.45 -3.74 -6.67
CA LEU A 145 2.88 -5.06 -6.89
C LEU A 145 2.98 -5.47 -8.37
N LEU A 146 2.60 -4.58 -9.30
CA LEU A 146 2.69 -4.89 -10.72
C LEU A 146 4.13 -4.97 -11.23
N TYR A 147 5.03 -4.18 -10.67
CA TYR A 147 6.47 -4.29 -10.90
C TYR A 147 7.01 -5.63 -10.41
N GLY A 148 6.59 -6.04 -9.21
CA GLY A 148 7.08 -7.23 -8.57
C GLY A 148 6.59 -8.52 -9.19
N TYR A 149 5.36 -8.56 -9.69
CA TYR A 149 4.74 -9.74 -10.29
C TYR A 149 4.68 -9.60 -11.82
N GLU A 150 5.82 -9.71 -12.48
CA GLU A 150 5.92 -9.63 -13.94
C GLU A 150 5.07 -10.68 -14.67
N VAL A 151 4.49 -10.29 -15.82
CA VAL A 151 3.83 -11.17 -16.79
C VAL A 151 4.20 -10.68 -18.20
N SER A 152 4.21 -11.59 -19.17
CA SER A 152 4.56 -11.31 -20.56
C SER A 152 3.56 -11.98 -21.52
N GLY A 153 3.64 -11.63 -22.81
CA GLY A 153 2.78 -12.22 -23.86
C GLY A 153 1.29 -12.02 -23.60
N GLU A 154 0.50 -13.07 -23.80
CA GLU A 154 -0.96 -13.04 -23.62
C GLU A 154 -1.39 -12.70 -22.17
N LEU A 155 -0.61 -13.13 -21.17
CA LEU A 155 -0.88 -12.80 -19.77
C LEU A 155 -0.75 -11.29 -19.51
N TYR A 156 0.16 -10.61 -20.22
CA TYR A 156 0.27 -9.15 -20.16
C TYR A 156 -0.92 -8.46 -20.83
N LEU A 157 -1.42 -8.97 -21.96
CA LEU A 157 -2.66 -8.46 -22.56
C LEU A 157 -3.85 -8.62 -21.61
N ALA A 158 -3.98 -9.77 -20.95
CA ALA A 158 -4.99 -10.00 -19.92
C ALA A 158 -4.85 -9.02 -18.73
N ARG A 159 -3.60 -8.68 -18.34
CA ARG A 159 -3.34 -7.66 -17.33
C ARG A 159 -3.83 -6.28 -17.75
N LEU A 160 -3.54 -5.87 -18.98
CA LEU A 160 -4.00 -4.57 -19.51
C LEU A 160 -5.52 -4.50 -19.50
N MET A 161 -6.21 -5.58 -19.88
CA MET A 161 -7.67 -5.68 -19.78
C MET A 161 -8.17 -5.60 -18.33
N ALA A 162 -7.52 -6.32 -17.41
CA ALA A 162 -7.86 -6.30 -15.99
C ALA A 162 -7.76 -4.88 -15.38
N LEU A 163 -6.70 -4.15 -15.74
CA LEU A 163 -6.47 -2.77 -15.31
C LEU A 163 -7.43 -1.78 -15.99
N ALA A 164 -7.78 -1.99 -17.25
CA ALA A 164 -8.78 -1.19 -17.95
C ALA A 164 -10.16 -1.33 -17.29
N VAL A 165 -10.59 -2.56 -17.01
CA VAL A 165 -11.83 -2.83 -16.26
C VAL A 165 -11.77 -2.21 -14.86
N GLY A 166 -10.64 -2.34 -14.18
CA GLY A 166 -10.42 -1.75 -12.87
C GLY A 166 -10.45 -0.21 -12.87
N CYS A 167 -9.93 0.41 -13.94
CA CYS A 167 -9.97 1.85 -14.15
C CYS A 167 -11.42 2.33 -14.28
N VAL A 168 -12.21 1.70 -15.16
CA VAL A 168 -13.63 2.03 -15.33
C VAL A 168 -14.39 1.88 -14.02
N LEU A 169 -14.21 0.75 -13.32
CA LEU A 169 -14.85 0.50 -12.02
C LEU A 169 -14.49 1.57 -10.99
N THR A 170 -13.20 1.87 -10.84
CA THR A 170 -12.72 2.87 -9.88
C THR A 170 -13.26 4.26 -10.20
N CYS A 171 -13.26 4.66 -11.48
CA CYS A 171 -13.82 5.94 -11.93
C CYS A 171 -15.33 6.05 -11.68
N LEU A 172 -16.10 4.98 -11.92
CA LEU A 172 -17.54 4.96 -11.65
C LEU A 172 -17.83 5.11 -10.15
N ILE A 173 -17.10 4.38 -9.30
CA ILE A 173 -17.23 4.47 -7.84
C ILE A 173 -16.85 5.87 -7.37
N PHE A 174 -15.72 6.41 -7.84
CA PHE A 174 -15.27 7.75 -7.51
C PHE A 174 -16.34 8.78 -7.89
N TYR A 175 -16.83 8.73 -9.13
CA TYR A 175 -17.87 9.63 -9.62
C TYR A 175 -19.11 9.59 -8.74
N HIS A 176 -19.63 8.40 -8.44
CA HIS A 176 -20.85 8.28 -7.65
C HIS A 176 -20.68 8.82 -6.21
N LYS A 177 -19.54 8.55 -5.59
CA LYS A 177 -19.23 8.96 -4.21
C LYS A 177 -18.94 10.45 -4.09
N HIS A 178 -18.33 11.04 -5.11
CA HIS A 178 -17.78 12.39 -5.07
C HIS A 178 -18.50 13.40 -5.98
N ARG A 179 -19.63 13.04 -6.62
CA ARG A 179 -20.42 13.94 -7.49
C ARG A 179 -20.95 15.23 -6.82
N ARG A 180 -20.90 15.31 -5.49
CA ARG A 180 -21.31 16.48 -4.70
C ARG A 180 -20.13 17.24 -4.11
N MET A 181 -18.91 17.00 -4.59
CA MET A 181 -17.75 17.77 -4.15
C MET A 181 -17.87 19.22 -4.63
N GLU A 182 -17.90 20.14 -3.68
CA GLU A 182 -17.86 21.59 -3.90
C GLU A 182 -16.49 22.12 -3.47
N ASN A 183 -15.96 23.14 -4.14
CA ASN A 183 -14.68 23.81 -3.85
C ASN A 183 -13.44 22.92 -3.95
N ALA A 184 -13.05 22.52 -5.17
CA ALA A 184 -11.80 21.81 -5.41
C ALA A 184 -10.95 22.51 -6.48
N GLY A 185 -9.62 22.48 -6.29
CA GLY A 185 -8.66 23.12 -7.20
C GLY A 185 -8.52 22.39 -8.55
N SER A 186 -7.60 22.85 -9.40
CA SER A 186 -7.28 22.20 -10.68
C SER A 186 -6.00 21.37 -10.61
N ILE A 187 -5.77 20.50 -11.60
CA ILE A 187 -4.47 19.83 -11.77
C ILE A 187 -3.32 20.84 -11.90
N ALA A 188 -3.57 21.97 -12.55
CA ALA A 188 -2.55 23.02 -12.69
C ALA A 188 -2.14 23.60 -11.34
N ASP A 189 -3.07 23.76 -10.41
CA ASP A 189 -2.78 24.24 -9.05
C ASP A 189 -1.98 23.19 -8.26
N LEU A 190 -2.33 21.91 -8.42
CA LEU A 190 -1.60 20.79 -7.83
C LEU A 190 -0.13 20.74 -8.29
N LEU A 191 0.13 21.04 -9.57
CA LEU A 191 1.49 21.08 -10.12
C LEU A 191 2.23 22.37 -9.77
N ARG A 192 1.56 23.54 -9.79
CA ARG A 192 2.15 24.83 -9.42
C ARG A 192 2.55 24.91 -7.96
N GLY A 193 1.83 24.21 -7.07
CA GLY A 193 2.17 24.11 -5.65
C GLY A 193 3.50 23.37 -5.38
N PHE A 194 4.07 22.69 -6.38
CA PHE A 194 5.34 21.98 -6.21
C PHE A 194 6.53 22.94 -6.24
N THR A 195 7.08 23.22 -5.06
CA THR A 195 8.35 23.95 -4.93
C THR A 195 9.31 23.17 -4.04
N LEU A 196 10.56 22.99 -4.45
CA LEU A 196 11.57 22.24 -3.68
C LEU A 196 11.91 22.85 -2.30
N LYS A 197 11.40 24.06 -2.02
CA LYS A 197 11.49 24.70 -0.71
C LYS A 197 10.45 24.16 0.27
N ASP A 198 9.35 23.62 -0.22
CA ASP A 198 8.28 23.05 0.61
C ASP A 198 8.69 21.66 1.16
N ALA A 199 8.41 21.44 2.44
CA ALA A 199 8.73 20.21 3.15
C ALA A 199 7.98 19.01 2.53
N GLN A 200 6.77 19.22 2.05
CA GLN A 200 5.97 18.18 1.40
C GLN A 200 6.57 17.78 0.05
N ALA A 201 7.01 18.75 -0.76
CA ALA A 201 7.71 18.49 -2.02
C ALA A 201 9.03 17.74 -1.81
N GLN A 202 9.82 18.13 -0.80
CA GLN A 202 11.05 17.42 -0.41
C GLN A 202 10.76 15.99 0.03
N TRP A 203 9.71 15.78 0.81
CA TRP A 203 9.29 14.43 1.22
C TRP A 203 8.83 13.56 0.05
N LYS A 204 8.07 14.11 -0.91
CA LYS A 204 7.67 13.38 -2.14
C LYS A 204 8.90 12.89 -2.91
N LEU A 205 9.88 13.78 -3.13
CA LEU A 205 11.13 13.44 -3.81
C LEU A 205 11.95 12.42 -3.03
N GLN A 206 12.13 12.64 -1.74
CA GLN A 206 12.83 11.73 -0.84
C GLN A 206 12.20 10.33 -0.88
N SER A 207 10.87 10.26 -0.87
CA SER A 207 10.15 8.99 -0.83
C SER A 207 10.30 8.23 -2.14
N ALA A 208 10.09 8.90 -3.28
CA ALA A 208 10.29 8.29 -4.59
C ALA A 208 11.73 7.79 -4.79
N LEU A 209 12.71 8.59 -4.36
CA LEU A 209 14.13 8.22 -4.43
C LEU A 209 14.43 7.00 -3.55
N ALA A 210 13.99 7.01 -2.29
CA ALA A 210 14.25 5.92 -1.35
C ALA A 210 13.64 4.59 -1.78
N ILE A 211 12.39 4.61 -2.26
CA ILE A 211 11.69 3.41 -2.74
C ILE A 211 12.38 2.88 -4.00
N SER A 212 12.70 3.75 -4.96
CA SER A 212 13.34 3.34 -6.22
C SER A 212 14.75 2.80 -6.01
N ILE A 213 15.54 3.42 -5.12
CA ILE A 213 16.88 2.92 -4.74
C ILE A 213 16.76 1.57 -4.02
N ALA A 214 15.79 1.39 -3.12
CA ALA A 214 15.60 0.11 -2.43
C ALA A 214 15.29 -1.03 -3.42
N VAL A 215 14.45 -0.77 -4.44
CA VAL A 215 14.18 -1.74 -5.50
C VAL A 215 15.44 -2.00 -6.33
N PHE A 216 16.09 -0.95 -6.84
CA PHE A 216 17.28 -1.05 -7.68
C PHE A 216 18.45 -1.78 -7.00
N VAL A 217 18.78 -1.43 -5.76
CA VAL A 217 19.85 -2.14 -5.04
C VAL A 217 19.44 -3.58 -4.74
N GLY A 218 18.16 -3.84 -4.48
CA GLY A 218 17.64 -5.20 -4.37
C GLY A 218 17.87 -6.02 -5.64
N GLU A 219 17.70 -5.42 -6.82
CA GLU A 219 17.99 -6.06 -8.11
C GLU A 219 19.48 -6.32 -8.32
N LEU A 220 20.34 -5.34 -7.99
CA LEU A 220 21.79 -5.52 -8.07
C LEU A 220 22.29 -6.64 -7.15
N LEU A 221 21.64 -6.83 -6.01
CA LEU A 221 21.90 -7.91 -5.06
C LEU A 221 21.20 -9.23 -5.44
N ALA A 222 20.53 -9.28 -6.58
CA ALA A 222 19.74 -10.43 -7.06
C ALA A 222 18.73 -10.94 -6.01
N LEU A 223 18.13 -10.05 -5.22
CA LEU A 223 17.11 -10.41 -4.25
C LEU A 223 15.82 -10.84 -4.99
N PRO A 224 15.19 -11.95 -4.57
CA PRO A 224 13.92 -12.37 -5.19
C PRO A 224 12.81 -11.37 -4.83
N ARG A 225 12.12 -10.86 -5.85
CA ARG A 225 11.01 -9.87 -5.69
C ARG A 225 11.44 -8.61 -4.91
N PRO A 226 12.37 -7.80 -5.44
CA PRO A 226 12.91 -6.60 -4.78
C PRO A 226 11.84 -5.55 -4.42
N MET A 227 10.65 -5.64 -5.03
CA MET A 227 9.48 -4.86 -4.64
C MET A 227 9.15 -4.92 -3.14
N TRP A 228 9.42 -6.03 -2.43
CA TRP A 228 9.10 -6.10 -1.00
C TRP A 228 9.98 -5.17 -0.16
N ALA A 229 11.24 -4.98 -0.57
CA ALA A 229 12.08 -3.94 0.01
C ALA A 229 11.53 -2.54 -0.28
N GLY A 230 11.04 -2.30 -1.50
CA GLY A 230 10.33 -1.06 -1.86
C GLY A 230 9.09 -0.81 -0.99
N ILE A 231 8.26 -1.83 -0.75
CA ILE A 231 7.07 -1.75 0.10
C ILE A 231 7.47 -1.47 1.56
N ALA A 232 8.53 -2.10 2.05
CA ALA A 232 9.06 -1.83 3.38
C ALA A 232 9.55 -0.38 3.51
N ALA A 233 10.29 0.12 2.53
CA ALA A 233 10.74 1.51 2.47
C ALA A 233 9.54 2.48 2.48
N MET A 234 8.59 2.30 1.56
CA MET A 234 7.37 3.10 1.46
C MET A 234 6.61 3.17 2.79
N SER A 235 6.49 2.04 3.50
CA SER A 235 5.74 1.95 4.76
C SER A 235 6.35 2.76 5.92
N VAL A 236 7.62 3.12 5.81
CA VAL A 236 8.36 3.92 6.80
C VAL A 236 8.39 5.39 6.44
N LEU A 237 8.38 5.71 5.14
CA LEU A 237 8.50 7.05 4.59
C LEU A 237 7.20 7.85 4.71
N VAL A 238 6.85 8.16 5.95
CA VAL A 238 5.69 8.99 6.27
C VAL A 238 6.01 10.48 6.08
N PRO A 239 4.99 11.31 5.79
CA PRO A 239 5.14 12.75 5.51
C PRO A 239 5.83 13.54 6.62
N TYR A 240 5.60 13.13 7.87
CA TYR A 240 6.16 13.78 9.04
C TYR A 240 7.46 13.10 9.44
N ALA A 241 8.59 13.74 9.15
CA ALA A 241 9.94 13.19 9.37
C ALA A 241 10.17 12.69 10.82
N GLN A 242 9.56 13.34 11.82
CA GLN A 242 9.65 12.93 13.23
C GLN A 242 9.11 11.52 13.50
N GLN A 243 8.22 11.03 12.65
CA GLN A 243 7.61 9.72 12.79
C GLN A 243 8.39 8.60 12.08
N ILE A 244 9.36 8.93 11.22
CA ILE A 244 10.12 7.93 10.44
C ILE A 244 10.83 6.92 11.37
N ARG A 245 11.48 7.40 12.45
CA ARG A 245 12.14 6.52 13.42
C ARG A 245 11.16 5.59 14.13
N ALA A 246 10.02 6.12 14.57
CA ALA A 246 8.98 5.32 15.21
C ALA A 246 8.39 4.28 14.24
N ARG A 247 8.18 4.66 12.97
CA ARG A 247 7.71 3.75 11.92
C ARG A 247 8.72 2.68 11.57
N ALA A 248 10.01 3.03 11.47
CA ALA A 248 11.10 2.09 11.26
C ALA A 248 11.16 1.06 12.39
N HIS A 249 11.13 1.51 13.65
CA HIS A 249 11.11 0.63 14.82
C HIS A 249 9.88 -0.29 14.80
N GLN A 250 8.68 0.26 14.60
CA GLN A 250 7.45 -0.52 14.51
C GLN A 250 7.49 -1.54 13.36
N ARG A 251 8.11 -1.20 12.23
CA ARG A 251 8.26 -2.10 11.08
C ARG A 251 9.23 -3.25 11.38
N VAL A 252 10.40 -2.98 11.94
CA VAL A 252 11.39 -4.02 12.28
C VAL A 252 10.86 -4.93 13.37
N VAL A 253 10.43 -4.37 14.51
CA VAL A 253 9.91 -5.15 15.64
C VAL A 253 8.67 -5.93 15.24
N GLY A 254 7.73 -5.29 14.55
CA GLY A 254 6.52 -5.96 14.09
C GLY A 254 6.80 -7.09 13.08
N THR A 255 7.86 -6.96 12.26
CA THR A 255 8.27 -8.03 11.34
C THR A 255 8.84 -9.23 12.12
N VAL A 256 9.70 -8.98 13.12
CA VAL A 256 10.25 -10.04 13.97
C VAL A 256 9.14 -10.76 14.73
N VAL A 257 8.21 -10.01 15.34
CA VAL A 257 7.04 -10.57 16.02
C VAL A 257 6.17 -11.38 15.06
N GLY A 258 5.93 -10.88 13.85
CA GLY A 258 5.16 -11.59 12.83
C GLY A 258 5.82 -12.88 12.34
N ILE A 259 7.15 -12.88 12.17
CA ILE A 259 7.94 -14.08 11.85
C ILE A 259 7.81 -15.12 12.96
N GLY A 260 7.97 -14.71 14.22
CA GLY A 260 7.82 -15.60 15.37
C GLY A 260 6.41 -16.16 15.51
N LEU A 261 5.39 -15.32 15.31
CA LEU A 261 3.98 -15.73 15.31
C LEU A 261 3.71 -16.76 14.20
N PHE A 262 4.16 -16.49 12.98
CA PHE A 262 3.99 -17.41 11.85
C PHE A 262 4.69 -18.74 12.10
N PHE A 263 5.93 -18.71 12.60
CA PHE A 263 6.69 -19.91 12.96
C PHE A 263 5.95 -20.76 14.01
N ALA A 264 5.46 -20.13 15.08
CA ALA A 264 4.71 -20.82 16.12
C ALA A 264 3.41 -21.44 15.59
N LEU A 265 2.66 -20.70 14.75
CA LEU A 265 1.44 -21.21 14.14
C LEU A 265 1.71 -22.40 13.21
N CYS A 266 2.78 -22.34 12.41
CA CYS A 266 3.16 -23.46 11.56
C CYS A 266 3.62 -24.69 12.35
N PHE A 267 4.19 -24.52 13.54
CA PHE A 267 4.54 -25.66 14.40
C PHE A 267 3.30 -26.32 15.04
N LEU A 268 2.26 -25.53 15.32
CA LEU A 268 1.04 -26.01 15.96
C LEU A 268 0.00 -26.56 14.98
N LEU A 269 0.03 -26.11 13.73
CA LEU A 269 -0.94 -26.46 12.70
C LEU A 269 -0.32 -27.40 11.66
N PRO A 270 -1.07 -28.38 11.13
CA PRO A 270 -0.64 -29.15 9.97
C PRO A 270 -0.54 -28.26 8.70
N GLU A 271 0.34 -28.64 7.77
CA GLU A 271 0.70 -27.82 6.59
C GLU A 271 -0.49 -27.39 5.72
N HIS A 272 -1.51 -28.25 5.58
CA HIS A 272 -2.70 -27.95 4.79
C HIS A 272 -3.52 -26.77 5.37
N LEU A 273 -3.29 -26.37 6.62
CA LEU A 273 -3.94 -25.21 7.26
C LEU A 273 -3.11 -23.93 7.17
N TYR A 274 -1.90 -23.95 6.61
CA TYR A 274 -1.07 -22.74 6.50
C TYR A 274 -1.75 -21.63 5.69
N ALA A 275 -2.53 -21.99 4.67
CA ALA A 275 -3.30 -21.03 3.88
C ALA A 275 -4.29 -20.23 4.76
N ILE A 276 -4.83 -20.83 5.82
CA ILE A 276 -5.78 -20.18 6.74
C ILE A 276 -5.09 -19.12 7.60
N ILE A 277 -3.78 -19.26 7.89
CA ILE A 277 -3.02 -18.27 8.66
C ILE A 277 -3.09 -16.90 7.98
N GLY A 278 -3.01 -16.85 6.65
CA GLY A 278 -3.12 -15.62 5.87
C GLY A 278 -4.50 -14.98 6.00
N THR A 279 -5.55 -15.80 5.87
CA THR A 279 -6.96 -15.38 6.01
C THR A 279 -7.26 -14.86 7.42
N LEU A 280 -6.80 -15.56 8.46
CA LEU A 280 -6.92 -15.12 9.85
C LEU A 280 -6.13 -13.84 10.11
N GLY A 281 -4.93 -13.72 9.54
CA GLY A 281 -4.16 -12.47 9.57
C GLY A 281 -4.93 -11.31 8.95
N GLY A 282 -5.59 -11.53 7.80
CA GLY A 282 -6.49 -10.58 7.15
C GLY A 282 -7.67 -10.17 8.05
N LEU A 283 -8.29 -11.13 8.74
CA LEU A 283 -9.34 -10.86 9.72
C LEU A 283 -8.82 -10.00 10.87
N CYS A 284 -7.67 -10.36 11.46
CA CYS A 284 -7.03 -9.63 12.55
C CYS A 284 -6.68 -8.18 12.16
N LEU A 285 -6.26 -7.94 10.91
CA LEU A 285 -6.00 -6.59 10.39
C LEU A 285 -7.25 -5.69 10.47
N GLY A 286 -8.46 -6.25 10.30
CA GLY A 286 -9.72 -5.52 10.45
C GLY A 286 -9.95 -4.94 11.85
N PHE A 287 -9.30 -5.53 12.86
CA PHE A 287 -9.32 -5.06 14.25
C PHE A 287 -8.16 -4.12 14.57
N CYS A 288 -7.10 -4.03 13.76
CA CYS A 288 -5.95 -3.18 14.07
C CYS A 288 -6.23 -1.70 13.78
N THR A 289 -5.87 -0.82 14.71
CA THR A 289 -5.98 0.63 14.49
C THR A 289 -4.63 1.26 14.21
N LYS A 290 -3.58 0.81 14.91
CA LYS A 290 -2.24 1.39 14.81
C LYS A 290 -1.40 0.63 13.79
N TYR A 291 -0.40 1.32 13.23
CA TYR A 291 0.53 0.70 12.28
C TYR A 291 1.29 -0.48 12.88
N GLY A 292 1.91 -0.32 14.05
CA GLY A 292 2.66 -1.40 14.71
C GLY A 292 1.84 -2.67 14.96
N GLU A 293 0.52 -2.55 15.20
CA GLU A 293 -0.39 -3.70 15.36
C GLU A 293 -0.61 -4.45 14.04
N LYS A 294 -0.58 -3.73 12.91
CA LYS A 294 -0.80 -4.30 11.57
C LYS A 294 0.41 -5.07 11.05
N VAL A 295 1.63 -4.68 11.44
CA VAL A 295 2.88 -5.23 10.86
C VAL A 295 3.01 -6.75 11.08
N PRO A 296 2.76 -7.32 12.28
CA PRO A 296 2.84 -8.77 12.48
C PRO A 296 1.89 -9.56 11.59
N PHE A 297 0.64 -9.13 11.46
CA PHE A 297 -0.35 -9.83 10.62
C PHE A 297 -0.07 -9.69 9.13
N ASN A 298 0.38 -8.51 8.68
CA ASN A 298 0.87 -8.32 7.31
C ASN A 298 2.10 -9.20 7.02
N THR A 299 2.94 -9.44 8.03
CA THR A 299 4.08 -10.35 7.93
C THR A 299 3.64 -11.80 7.79
N CYS A 300 2.66 -12.24 8.59
CA CYS A 300 2.06 -13.57 8.45
C CYS A 300 1.44 -13.76 7.05
N GLY A 301 0.65 -12.79 6.57
CA GLY A 301 0.06 -12.85 5.23
C GLY A 301 1.10 -12.91 4.11
N GLY A 302 2.16 -12.10 4.22
CA GLY A 302 3.27 -12.14 3.28
C GLY A 302 4.05 -13.46 3.30
N LEU A 303 4.24 -14.06 4.49
CA LEU A 303 4.87 -15.37 4.63
C LEU A 303 3.99 -16.49 4.03
N CYS A 304 2.67 -16.46 4.24
CA CYS A 304 1.75 -17.41 3.60
C CYS A 304 1.90 -17.42 2.07
N ALA A 305 2.03 -16.24 1.46
CA ALA A 305 2.24 -16.11 0.02
C ALA A 305 3.66 -16.50 -0.45
N ALA A 306 4.65 -16.49 0.46
CA ALA A 306 6.05 -16.73 0.13
C ALA A 306 6.49 -18.19 0.36
N VAL A 307 5.93 -18.88 1.36
CA VAL A 307 6.35 -20.23 1.76
C VAL A 307 6.16 -21.24 0.63
N GLY A 308 5.05 -21.15 -0.12
CA GLY A 308 4.82 -22.05 -1.25
C GLY A 308 5.84 -21.89 -2.38
N THR A 309 6.42 -20.69 -2.53
CA THR A 309 7.36 -20.38 -3.63
C THR A 309 8.81 -20.57 -3.24
N TYR A 310 9.20 -20.20 -2.01
CA TYR A 310 10.60 -20.19 -1.57
C TYR A 310 10.92 -21.28 -0.54
N GLY A 311 9.91 -21.98 -0.02
CA GLY A 311 10.06 -22.87 1.13
C GLY A 311 10.11 -22.11 2.46
N PHE A 312 9.87 -22.83 3.55
CA PHE A 312 9.66 -22.25 4.88
C PHE A 312 10.85 -21.40 5.37
N GLY A 313 12.06 -21.99 5.41
CA GLY A 313 13.26 -21.31 5.91
C GLY A 313 13.64 -20.07 5.10
N ALA A 314 13.64 -20.19 3.76
CA ALA A 314 13.99 -19.07 2.89
C ALA A 314 12.92 -17.97 2.94
N ALA A 315 11.63 -18.29 3.01
CA ALA A 315 10.57 -17.29 3.15
C ALA A 315 10.73 -16.44 4.42
N LEU A 316 11.06 -17.08 5.56
CA LEU A 316 11.33 -16.38 6.82
C LEU A 316 12.54 -15.45 6.68
N ALA A 317 13.65 -15.96 6.16
CA ALA A 317 14.89 -15.20 5.96
C ALA A 317 14.68 -14.01 5.01
N LEU A 318 14.08 -14.25 3.84
CA LEU A 318 13.79 -13.21 2.86
C LEU A 318 12.87 -12.14 3.42
N ARG A 319 11.85 -12.54 4.21
CA ARG A 319 10.96 -11.58 4.85
C ARG A 319 11.70 -10.67 5.80
N PHE A 320 12.61 -11.20 6.62
CA PHE A 320 13.43 -10.39 7.52
C PHE A 320 14.39 -9.49 6.74
N VAL A 321 15.19 -10.07 5.84
CA VAL A 321 16.23 -9.37 5.08
C VAL A 321 15.64 -8.23 4.27
N GLN A 322 14.59 -8.48 3.47
CA GLN A 322 14.03 -7.44 2.61
C GLN A 322 13.31 -6.33 3.39
N ASN A 323 12.66 -6.66 4.51
CA ASN A 323 12.07 -5.63 5.37
C ASN A 323 13.15 -4.78 6.04
N LEU A 324 14.18 -5.40 6.62
CA LEU A 324 15.27 -4.68 7.25
C LEU A 324 16.00 -3.81 6.23
N PHE A 325 16.31 -4.37 5.07
CA PHE A 325 16.96 -3.68 3.97
C PHE A 325 16.15 -2.47 3.49
N GLY A 326 14.86 -2.63 3.20
CA GLY A 326 13.99 -1.52 2.81
C GLY A 326 13.90 -0.41 3.88
N VAL A 327 13.84 -0.79 5.16
CA VAL A 327 13.87 0.18 6.29
C VAL A 327 15.20 0.94 6.33
N LEU A 328 16.33 0.25 6.19
CA LEU A 328 17.66 0.86 6.19
C LEU A 328 17.83 1.82 5.01
N CYS A 329 17.41 1.41 3.80
CA CYS A 329 17.41 2.28 2.63
C CYS A 329 16.56 3.53 2.85
N ALA A 330 15.34 3.39 3.36
CA ALA A 330 14.45 4.51 3.66
C ALA A 330 15.08 5.51 4.63
N VAL A 331 15.66 5.01 5.73
CA VAL A 331 16.30 5.87 6.74
C VAL A 331 17.57 6.52 6.18
N ALA A 332 18.42 5.78 5.46
CA ALA A 332 19.65 6.30 4.88
C ALA A 332 19.38 7.42 3.87
N VAL A 333 18.46 7.19 2.93
CA VAL A 333 18.08 8.20 1.93
C VAL A 333 17.40 9.39 2.60
N SER A 334 16.54 9.17 3.60
CA SER A 334 15.93 10.27 4.36
C SER A 334 16.97 11.15 5.05
N LEU A 335 17.98 10.55 5.68
CA LEU A 335 19.06 11.30 6.32
C LEU A 335 19.92 12.05 5.29
N ALA A 336 20.22 11.43 4.15
CA ALA A 336 21.02 12.03 3.08
C ALA A 336 20.31 13.24 2.45
N VAL A 337 19.05 13.06 2.03
CA VAL A 337 18.23 14.13 1.44
C VAL A 337 17.99 15.24 2.47
N GLY A 338 17.65 14.90 3.72
CA GLY A 338 17.48 15.90 4.78
C GLY A 338 18.76 16.69 5.10
N ARG A 339 19.96 16.10 4.96
CA ARG A 339 21.24 16.83 5.04
C ARG A 339 21.44 17.75 3.83
N LEU A 340 21.13 17.29 2.63
CA LEU A 340 21.26 18.07 1.40
C LEU A 340 20.31 19.26 1.38
N CYS A 341 19.03 19.07 1.71
CA CYS A 341 18.02 20.12 1.79
C CYS A 341 18.39 21.20 2.81
N ARG A 342 18.92 20.82 3.99
CA ARG A 342 19.43 21.79 4.98
C ARG A 342 20.62 22.62 4.49
N LYS A 343 21.47 22.05 3.63
CA LYS A 343 22.58 22.78 3.01
C LYS A 343 22.11 23.74 1.91
N LEU A 344 21.12 23.32 1.12
CA LEU A 344 20.62 24.08 -0.04
C LEU A 344 19.56 25.13 0.33
N CYS A 345 18.86 24.96 1.44
CA CYS A 345 17.84 25.88 1.95
C CYS A 345 18.08 26.17 3.43
N PRO A 346 19.04 27.05 3.78
CA PRO A 346 19.36 27.42 5.17
C PRO A 346 18.31 28.36 5.80
N ALA A 347 17.02 28.18 5.47
CA ALA A 347 15.95 28.95 6.06
C ALA A 347 15.38 28.21 7.28
N HIS A 348 15.50 28.85 8.44
CA HIS A 348 15.11 28.43 9.80
C HIS A 348 16.09 27.51 10.53
N ARG A 349 17.14 28.13 11.08
CA ARG A 349 17.59 27.79 12.44
C ARG A 349 16.56 28.26 13.46
#